data_AF-I6M4B7-F1
#
_entry.id   AF-I6M4B7-F1
#
_cell.length_a   1.000
_cell.length_b   1.000
_cell.length_c   1.000
_cell.angle_alpha   90.00
_cell.angle_beta   90.00
_cell.angle_gamma   90.00
#
_symmetry.space_group_name_H-M   'P 1'
#
loop_
_entity.id
_entity.type
_entity.pdbx_description
1 polymer ?
#
loop_
_entity_poly.entity_id
_entity_poly.type
_entity_poly.pdbx_seq_one_letter_code
_entity_poly.pdbx_strand_id
1 'polypeptide(L)'
;LNGKADVIFEDDDLPYEEEIIRNPYSVKCWMRYIEFKQNGPKSTLNMIYERALRELPGSYKLWYNYLRERRKQVKGKCITEPAFEEVNNCHERALVVMHKMPRIWIDYCQFLVSQSKITRSRRTFDRALRALPVTQHPRI
;
A
#
# COMPACT_ATOMS: atom_id res chain seq x y z
N LEU A 1 -3.65 11.14 -24.16
CA LEU A 1 -2.27 11.58 -23.85
C LEU A 1 -2.05 11.45 -22.35
N ASN A 2 -1.80 10.25 -21.84
CA ASN A 2 -1.47 10.05 -20.43
C ASN A 2 0.03 10.29 -20.27
N GLY A 3 0.40 11.54 -19.97
CA GLY A 3 1.73 11.85 -19.47
C GLY A 3 1.91 11.11 -18.15
N LYS A 4 2.60 9.97 -18.18
CA LYS A 4 3.31 9.52 -16.97
C LYS A 4 4.23 10.69 -16.63
N ALA A 5 4.04 11.29 -15.47
CA ALA A 5 5.03 12.24 -14.96
C ALA A 5 6.37 11.49 -14.97
N ASP A 6 7.28 11.88 -15.84
CA ASP A 6 8.65 11.38 -15.80
C ASP A 6 9.21 11.81 -14.45
N VAL A 7 9.38 10.84 -13.56
CA VAL A 7 9.90 11.10 -12.23
C VAL A 7 11.37 11.40 -12.40
N ILE A 8 11.74 12.64 -12.12
CA ILE A 8 13.12 13.09 -12.15
C ILE A 8 13.76 12.58 -10.86
N PHE A 9 14.75 11.69 -11.01
CA PHE A 9 15.65 11.33 -9.92
C PHE A 9 16.65 12.48 -9.73
N GLU A 10 16.82 12.89 -8.50
CA GLU A 10 17.78 13.92 -8.10
C GLU A 10 19.13 13.25 -7.81
N ASP A 11 20.23 14.00 -7.85
CA ASP A 11 21.56 13.45 -7.55
C ASP A 11 21.64 12.82 -6.14
N ASP A 12 20.84 13.33 -5.20
CA ASP A 12 20.72 12.79 -3.84
C ASP A 12 20.10 11.39 -3.78
N ASP A 13 19.46 10.92 -4.87
CA ASP A 13 18.89 9.57 -4.99
C ASP A 13 19.95 8.51 -5.29
N LEU A 14 21.08 8.93 -5.87
CA LEU A 14 22.10 8.02 -6.40
C LEU A 14 22.59 6.98 -5.38
N PRO A 15 22.90 7.32 -4.10
CA PRO A 15 23.37 6.33 -3.13
C PRO A 15 22.33 5.22 -2.86
N TYR A 16 21.05 5.59 -2.87
CA TYR A 16 19.96 4.63 -2.62
C TYR A 16 19.69 3.76 -3.83
N GLU A 17 19.72 4.33 -5.04
CA GLU A 17 19.57 3.59 -6.29
C GLU A 17 20.70 2.57 -6.45
N GLU A 18 21.95 2.94 -6.16
CA GLU A 18 23.09 2.01 -6.19
C GLU A 18 22.94 0.87 -5.16
N GLU A 19 22.50 1.18 -3.93
CA GLU A 19 22.25 0.15 -2.91
C GLU A 19 21.17 -0.85 -3.36
N ILE A 20 20.09 -0.35 -3.97
CA ILE A 20 18.98 -1.15 -4.46
C ILE A 20 19.40 -2.00 -5.66
N ILE A 21 20.18 -1.46 -6.60
CA ILE A 21 20.69 -2.22 -7.74
C ILE A 21 21.58 -3.38 -7.28
N ARG A 22 22.42 -3.15 -6.25
CA ARG A 22 23.27 -4.20 -5.67
C ARG A 22 22.46 -5.24 -4.89
N ASN A 23 21.40 -4.82 -4.20
CA ASN A 23 20.62 -5.68 -3.30
C ASN A 23 19.09 -5.47 -3.47
N PRO A 24 18.50 -5.84 -4.64
CA PRO A 24 17.11 -5.52 -4.95
C PRO A 24 16.11 -6.25 -4.05
N TYR A 25 16.50 -7.39 -3.46
CA TYR A 25 15.65 -8.15 -2.54
C TYR A 25 15.82 -7.75 -1.06
N SER A 26 16.61 -6.70 -0.77
CA SER A 26 16.78 -6.19 0.58
C SER A 26 15.67 -5.22 0.95
N VAL A 27 14.71 -5.68 1.77
CA VAL A 27 13.67 -4.80 2.35
C VAL A 27 14.31 -3.60 3.07
N LYS A 28 15.49 -3.77 3.67
CA LYS A 28 16.20 -2.69 4.39
C LYS A 28 16.65 -1.57 3.46
N CYS A 29 17.20 -1.90 2.29
CA CYS A 29 17.64 -0.89 1.30
C CYS A 29 16.45 -0.09 0.78
N TRP A 30 15.36 -0.76 0.41
CA TRP A 30 14.12 -0.09 0.00
C TRP A 30 13.54 0.81 1.10
N MET A 31 13.51 0.33 2.35
CA MET A 31 12.96 1.11 3.46
C MET A 31 13.77 2.40 3.72
N ARG A 32 15.10 2.37 3.63
CA ARG A 32 15.92 3.58 3.76
C ARG A 32 15.59 4.61 2.68
N TYR A 33 15.42 4.16 1.44
CA TYR A 33 15.08 5.05 0.34
C TYR A 33 13.69 5.67 0.50
N ILE A 34 12.72 4.85 0.93
CA ILE A 34 11.37 5.30 1.26
C ILE A 34 11.40 6.33 2.39
N GLU A 35 12.19 6.09 3.44
CA GLU A 35 12.35 7.03 4.56
C GLU A 35 12.96 8.36 4.11
N PHE A 36 13.95 8.33 3.22
CA PHE A 36 14.53 9.52 2.61
C PHE A 36 13.50 10.35 1.83
N LYS A 37 12.64 9.70 1.02
CA LYS A 37 11.59 10.38 0.23
C LYS A 37 10.26 10.55 0.97
N GLN A 38 10.18 10.25 2.26
CA GLN A 38 8.92 10.25 3.03
C GLN A 38 8.21 11.61 3.06
N ASN A 39 8.98 12.71 2.99
CA ASN A 39 8.46 14.09 2.99
C ASN A 39 8.37 14.69 1.58
N GLY A 40 8.77 13.96 0.55
CA GLY A 40 8.75 14.42 -0.84
C GLY A 40 7.37 14.30 -1.50
N PRO A 41 7.32 14.48 -2.83
CA PRO A 41 6.09 14.31 -3.60
C PRO A 41 5.49 12.90 -3.43
N LYS A 42 4.18 12.84 -3.15
CA LYS A 42 3.44 11.58 -2.96
C LYS A 42 3.56 10.63 -4.15
N SER A 43 3.63 11.17 -5.37
CA SER A 43 3.83 10.41 -6.60
C SER A 43 5.15 9.66 -6.60
N THR A 44 6.25 10.33 -6.25
CA THR A 44 7.60 9.74 -6.15
C THR A 44 7.63 8.67 -5.07
N LEU A 45 7.09 8.95 -3.88
CA LEU A 45 7.03 7.98 -2.79
C LEU A 45 6.23 6.73 -3.19
N ASN A 46 5.07 6.92 -3.81
CA ASN A 46 4.25 5.81 -4.31
C ASN A 46 4.99 4.99 -5.37
N MET A 47 5.73 5.63 -6.28
CA MET A 47 6.54 4.93 -7.28
C MET A 47 7.61 4.06 -6.64
N ILE A 48 8.32 4.55 -5.62
CA ILE A 48 9.36 3.78 -4.92
C ILE A 48 8.73 2.56 -4.24
N TYR A 49 7.56 2.71 -3.60
CA TYR A 49 6.81 1.56 -3.06
C TYR A 49 6.41 0.55 -4.13
N GLU A 50 5.88 1.00 -5.28
CA GLU A 50 5.49 0.12 -6.39
C GLU A 50 6.70 -0.63 -6.98
N ARG A 51 7.87 0.02 -7.05
CA ARG A 51 9.14 -0.62 -7.44
C ARG A 51 9.54 -1.67 -6.41
N ALA A 52 9.57 -1.33 -5.13
CA ALA A 52 9.92 -2.25 -4.06
C ALA A 52 9.02 -3.49 -4.03
N LEU A 53 7.71 -3.31 -4.23
CA LEU A 53 6.73 -4.40 -4.24
C LEU A 53 6.76 -5.24 -5.53
N ARG A 54 7.36 -4.75 -6.61
CA ARG A 54 7.63 -5.56 -7.80
C ARG A 54 8.73 -6.57 -7.53
N GLU A 55 9.80 -6.14 -6.86
CA GLU A 55 10.91 -7.03 -6.48
C GLU A 55 10.54 -7.93 -5.29
N LEU A 56 9.74 -7.42 -4.36
CA LEU A 56 9.39 -8.08 -3.09
C LEU A 56 7.87 -8.13 -2.85
N PRO A 57 7.10 -8.82 -3.72
CA PRO A 57 5.64 -8.87 -3.60
C PRO A 57 5.15 -9.54 -2.32
N GLY A 58 5.97 -10.41 -1.72
CA GLY A 58 5.69 -11.10 -0.45
C GLY A 58 6.02 -10.30 0.82
N SER A 59 6.57 -9.09 0.71
CA SER A 59 7.01 -8.34 1.89
C SER A 59 5.84 -7.69 2.62
N TYR A 60 5.42 -8.31 3.73
CA TYR A 60 4.39 -7.74 4.61
C TYR A 60 4.73 -6.32 5.07
N LYS A 61 6.01 -6.07 5.43
CA LYS A 61 6.46 -4.76 5.92
C LYS A 61 6.25 -3.67 4.87
N LEU A 62 6.60 -3.95 3.61
CA LEU A 62 6.41 -2.99 2.50
C LEU A 62 4.93 -2.77 2.22
N TRP A 63 4.13 -3.83 2.12
CA TRP A 63 2.67 -3.70 1.90
C TRP A 63 1.98 -2.93 3.02
N TYR A 64 2.27 -3.26 4.27
CA TYR A 64 1.67 -2.60 5.43
C TYR A 64 1.97 -1.09 5.44
N ASN A 65 3.24 -0.72 5.25
CA ASN A 65 3.65 0.68 5.21
C ASN A 65 3.05 1.42 4.00
N TYR A 66 3.06 0.79 2.82
CA TYR A 66 2.51 1.40 1.62
C TYR A 66 1.00 1.66 1.76
N LEU A 67 0.22 0.68 2.20
CA LEU A 67 -1.22 0.84 2.41
C LEU A 67 -1.53 1.91 3.48
N ARG A 68 -0.73 1.96 4.54
CA ARG A 68 -0.85 3.02 5.56
C ARG A 68 -0.63 4.39 4.95
N GLU A 69 0.39 4.54 4.12
CA GLU A 69 0.71 5.80 3.45
C GLU A 69 -0.37 6.18 2.43
N ARG A 70 -0.85 5.23 1.61
CA ARG A 70 -1.95 5.45 0.66
C ARG A 70 -3.23 5.93 1.36
N ARG A 71 -3.59 5.35 2.50
CA ARG A 71 -4.72 5.83 3.33
C ARG A 71 -4.48 7.24 3.88
N LYS A 72 -3.25 7.55 4.33
CA LYS A 72 -2.88 8.90 4.80
C LYS A 72 -3.04 9.95 3.69
N GLN A 73 -2.70 9.61 2.44
CA GLN A 73 -2.78 10.53 1.30
C GLN A 73 -4.21 10.95 0.91
N VAL A 74 -5.22 10.14 1.24
CA VAL A 74 -6.65 10.42 0.98
C VAL A 74 -7.40 10.97 2.20
N LYS A 75 -6.77 10.97 3.38
CA LYS A 75 -7.37 11.52 4.60
C LYS A 75 -7.68 13.01 4.39
N GLY A 76 -8.92 13.41 4.71
CA GLY A 76 -9.40 14.79 4.56
C GLY A 76 -9.90 15.16 3.16
N LYS A 77 -9.83 14.24 2.19
CA LYS A 77 -10.47 14.42 0.88
C LYS A 77 -11.94 13.98 0.92
N CYS A 78 -12.73 14.43 -0.06
CA CYS A 78 -14.10 13.94 -0.23
C CYS A 78 -14.09 12.46 -0.61
N ILE A 79 -15.01 11.69 -0.03
CA ILE A 79 -15.14 10.23 -0.25
C ILE A 79 -15.46 9.89 -1.71
N THR A 80 -16.06 10.83 -2.46
CA THR A 80 -16.39 10.67 -3.88
C THR A 80 -15.18 10.83 -4.81
N GLU A 81 -14.03 11.26 -4.29
CA GLU A 81 -12.81 11.42 -5.08
C GLU A 81 -12.30 10.08 -5.64
N PRO A 82 -11.82 10.02 -6.90
CA PRO A 82 -11.24 8.80 -7.49
C PRO A 82 -10.11 8.19 -6.65
N ALA A 83 -9.40 9.04 -5.89
CA ALA A 83 -8.30 8.62 -5.03
C ALA A 83 -8.70 7.55 -4.00
N PHE A 84 -9.94 7.57 -3.49
CA PHE A 84 -10.42 6.52 -2.57
C PHE A 84 -10.49 5.17 -3.27
N GLU A 85 -10.91 5.14 -4.54
CA GLU A 85 -10.98 3.91 -5.32
C GLU A 85 -9.59 3.38 -5.67
N GLU A 86 -8.61 4.25 -5.92
CA GLU A 86 -7.22 3.84 -6.08
C GLU A 86 -6.66 3.15 -4.82
N VAL A 87 -6.98 3.68 -3.63
CA VAL A 87 -6.56 3.05 -2.36
C VAL A 87 -7.27 1.73 -2.14
N ASN A 88 -8.56 1.63 -2.51
CA ASN A 88 -9.29 0.36 -2.47
C ASN A 88 -8.64 -0.68 -3.41
N ASN A 89 -8.28 -0.28 -4.63
CA ASN A 89 -7.60 -1.15 -5.59
C ASN A 89 -6.22 -1.59 -5.10
N CYS A 90 -5.50 -0.70 -4.40
CA CYS A 90 -4.23 -1.04 -3.75
C CYS A 90 -4.41 -2.11 -2.66
N HIS A 91 -5.47 -2.01 -1.85
CA HIS A 91 -5.83 -3.04 -0.87
C HIS A 91 -6.19 -4.37 -1.52
N GLU A 92 -7.00 -4.38 -2.59
CA GLU A 92 -7.35 -5.61 -3.31
C GLU A 92 -6.09 -6.28 -3.90
N ARG A 93 -5.16 -5.51 -4.47
CA ARG A 93 -3.86 -6.01 -4.94
C ARG A 93 -3.04 -6.62 -3.81
N ALA A 94 -2.96 -5.94 -2.66
CA ALA A 94 -2.25 -6.46 -1.50
C ALA A 94 -2.83 -7.80 -1.02
N LEU A 95 -4.16 -7.93 -1.04
CA LEU A 95 -4.84 -9.15 -0.59
C LEU A 95 -4.60 -10.36 -1.50
N VAL A 96 -4.19 -10.18 -2.76
CA VAL A 96 -3.79 -11.32 -3.61
C VAL A 96 -2.62 -12.09 -2.98
N VAL A 97 -1.67 -11.38 -2.36
CA VAL A 97 -0.45 -11.95 -1.78
C VAL A 97 -0.48 -12.00 -0.24
N MET A 98 -1.18 -11.07 0.41
CA MET A 98 -1.26 -10.92 1.88
C MET A 98 -2.58 -11.43 2.47
N HIS A 99 -3.34 -12.30 1.78
CA HIS A 99 -4.66 -12.75 2.26
C HIS A 99 -4.66 -13.43 3.64
N LYS A 100 -3.51 -13.95 4.11
CA LYS A 100 -3.38 -14.58 5.44
C LYS A 100 -3.09 -13.58 6.57
N MET A 101 -2.91 -12.30 6.26
CA MET A 101 -2.48 -11.27 7.21
C MET A 101 -3.70 -10.53 7.79
N PRO A 102 -4.11 -10.78 9.06
CA PRO A 102 -5.34 -10.23 9.61
C PRO A 102 -5.35 -8.70 9.63
N ARG A 103 -4.20 -8.07 9.89
CA ARG A 103 -4.11 -6.62 10.00
C ARG A 103 -4.47 -5.89 8.70
N ILE A 104 -4.13 -6.48 7.55
CA ILE A 104 -4.44 -5.90 6.23
C ILE A 104 -5.96 -5.93 5.99
N TRP A 105 -6.62 -7.02 6.38
CA TRP A 105 -8.09 -7.13 6.33
C TRP A 105 -8.78 -6.13 7.25
N ILE A 106 -8.37 -6.06 8.53
CA ILE A 106 -8.96 -5.14 9.51
C ILE A 106 -8.87 -3.69 9.01
N ASP A 107 -7.66 -3.27 8.59
CA ASP A 107 -7.44 -1.92 8.09
C ASP A 107 -8.28 -1.64 6.82
N TYR A 108 -8.47 -2.63 5.93
CA TYR A 108 -9.29 -2.47 4.72
C TYR A 108 -10.79 -2.37 5.05
N CYS A 109 -11.29 -3.24 5.92
CA CYS A 109 -12.68 -3.21 6.37
C CYS A 109 -13.02 -1.87 7.03
N GLN A 110 -12.17 -1.39 7.95
CA GLN A 110 -12.33 -0.08 8.58
C GLN A 110 -12.32 1.06 7.56
N PHE A 111 -11.43 0.98 6.56
CA PHE A 111 -11.36 1.96 5.49
C PHE A 111 -12.63 1.98 4.62
N LEU A 112 -13.20 0.81 4.28
CA LEU A 112 -14.46 0.72 3.53
C LEU A 112 -15.67 1.23 4.33
N VAL A 113 -15.72 0.95 5.63
CA VAL A 113 -16.77 1.46 6.53
C VAL A 113 -16.74 2.99 6.57
N SER A 114 -15.55 3.59 6.64
CA SER A 114 -15.40 5.05 6.59
C SER A 114 -15.89 5.68 5.29
N GLN A 115 -15.97 4.90 4.19
CA GLN A 115 -16.53 5.35 2.91
C GLN A 115 -18.06 5.17 2.81
N SER A 116 -18.73 4.61 3.83
CA SER A 116 -20.16 4.28 3.82
C SER A 116 -20.60 3.36 2.66
N LYS A 117 -19.67 2.56 2.10
CA LYS A 117 -19.98 1.60 1.03
C LYS A 117 -20.49 0.29 1.65
N ILE A 118 -21.73 0.27 2.13
CA ILE A 118 -22.31 -0.83 2.94
C ILE A 118 -22.17 -2.20 2.24
N THR A 119 -22.66 -2.31 1.00
CA THR A 119 -22.64 -3.59 0.25
C THR A 119 -21.22 -4.12 0.05
N ARG A 120 -20.27 -3.23 -0.32
CA ARG A 120 -18.87 -3.60 -0.50
C ARG A 120 -18.24 -4.01 0.83
N SER A 121 -18.48 -3.24 1.88
CA SER A 121 -17.97 -3.53 3.23
C SER A 121 -18.41 -4.92 3.68
N ARG A 122 -19.70 -5.24 3.62
CA ARG A 122 -20.25 -6.56 3.97
C ARG A 122 -19.54 -7.70 3.23
N ARG A 123 -19.44 -7.60 1.90
CA ARG A 123 -18.74 -8.61 1.08
C ARG A 123 -17.26 -8.75 1.47
N THR A 124 -16.60 -7.66 1.84
CA THR A 124 -15.20 -7.69 2.29
C THR A 124 -15.07 -8.36 3.67
N PHE A 125 -15.97 -8.09 4.62
CA PHE A 125 -16.02 -8.82 5.89
C PHE A 125 -16.20 -10.32 5.68
N ASP A 126 -17.14 -10.73 4.83
CA ASP A 126 -17.37 -12.15 4.51
C ASP A 126 -16.15 -12.81 3.84
N ARG A 127 -15.39 -12.05 3.05
CA ARG A 127 -14.11 -12.53 2.48
C ARG A 127 -13.04 -12.66 3.55
N ALA A 128 -12.94 -11.70 4.47
CA ALA A 128 -11.97 -11.74 5.56
C ALA A 128 -12.19 -12.97 6.47
N LEU A 129 -13.44 -13.23 6.88
CA LEU A 129 -13.79 -14.37 7.73
C LEU A 129 -13.49 -15.72 7.06
N ARG A 130 -13.65 -15.82 5.73
CA ARG A 130 -13.28 -17.02 4.96
C ARG A 130 -11.77 -17.19 4.79
N ALA A 131 -11.03 -16.09 4.67
CA ALA A 131 -9.59 -16.12 4.44
C ALA A 131 -8.77 -16.36 5.71
N LEU A 132 -9.30 -15.98 6.88
CA LEU A 132 -8.59 -16.00 8.15
C LEU A 132 -9.03 -17.16 9.05
N PRO A 133 -8.12 -17.70 9.89
CA PRO A 133 -8.48 -18.68 10.91
C PRO A 133 -9.53 -18.15 11.89
N VAL A 134 -10.38 -19.06 12.40
CA VAL A 134 -11.48 -18.74 13.33
C VAL A 134 -11.00 -17.99 14.58
N THR A 135 -9.77 -18.25 15.04
CA THR A 135 -9.17 -17.54 16.18
C THR A 135 -9.00 -16.03 15.96
N GLN A 136 -9.00 -15.57 14.71
CA GLN A 136 -8.91 -14.15 14.36
C GLN A 136 -10.27 -13.49 14.10
N HIS A 137 -11.35 -14.27 14.01
CA HIS A 137 -12.69 -13.75 13.73
C HIS A 137 -13.16 -12.71 14.75
N PRO A 138 -12.88 -12.82 16.07
CA PRO A 138 -13.31 -11.80 17.04
C PRO A 138 -12.68 -10.41 16.83
N ARG A 139 -11.66 -10.30 15.97
CA ARG A 139 -10.94 -9.04 15.69
C ARG A 139 -11.44 -8.32 14.43
N ILE A 140 -12.29 -8.98 13.66
CA ILE A 140 -12.87 -8.51 12.39
C ILE A 140 -14.25 -7.96 12.67
#